data_AF-I7JV45-F1
#
_entry.id   AF-I7JV45-F1
#
_cell.length_a   1.000
_cell.length_b   1.000
_cell.length_c   1.000
_cell.angle_alpha   90.00
_cell.angle_beta   90.00
_cell.angle_gamma   90.00
#
_symmetry.space_group_name_H-M   'P 1'
#
loop_
_entity.id
_entity.type
_entity.pdbx_description
1 polymer ?
#
loop_
_entity_poly.entity_id
_entity_poly.type
_entity_poly.pdbx_seq_one_letter_code
_entity_poly.pdbx_strand_id
1 'polypeptide(L)'
;MTDISVKLPGLNLNNPIMPASGTFGFGDTKTAQKMDLNNLGALVLKTTTRKPKSGNPEPQIALLDDGVMNSVGLTNPGVNVVIKDKILPLRQKYPDLPIIASVGGASMEDYVYVPKN
;
A
#
# COMPACT_ATOMS: atom_id res chain seq x y z
N MET A 1 1.87 20.42 22.89
CA MET A 1 1.32 19.71 21.71
C MET A 1 0.48 18.55 22.21
N THR A 2 -0.60 18.22 21.51
CA THR A 2 -1.48 17.09 21.86
C THR A 2 -0.86 15.80 21.35
N ASP A 3 -0.80 14.77 22.20
CA ASP A 3 -0.43 13.40 21.79
C ASP A 3 -1.58 12.79 20.98
N ILE A 4 -1.27 12.37 19.76
CA ILE A 4 -2.22 11.73 18.84
C ILE A 4 -1.80 10.30 18.48
N SER A 5 -0.91 9.70 19.25
CA SER A 5 -0.47 8.31 19.03
C SER A 5 -1.61 7.31 19.23
N VAL A 6 -1.56 6.20 18.48
CA VAL A 6 -2.61 5.17 18.48
C VAL A 6 -1.99 3.78 18.60
N LYS A 7 -2.58 2.93 19.45
CA LYS A 7 -2.24 1.51 19.55
C LYS A 7 -3.39 0.65 19.02
N LEU A 8 -3.08 -0.23 18.09
CA LEU A 8 -3.98 -1.23 17.53
C LEU A 8 -3.31 -2.62 17.61
N PRO A 9 -4.04 -3.73 17.43
CA PRO A 9 -3.43 -5.05 17.37
C PRO A 9 -2.30 -5.10 16.32
N GLY A 10 -1.07 -5.36 16.76
CA GLY A 10 0.11 -5.44 15.90
C GLY A 10 0.67 -4.09 15.39
N LEU A 11 0.10 -2.94 15.80
CA LEU A 11 0.52 -1.63 15.32
C LEU A 11 0.68 -0.63 16.47
N ASN A 12 1.86 -0.02 16.56
CA ASN A 12 2.13 1.16 17.38
C ASN A 12 2.36 2.34 16.43
N LEU A 13 1.39 3.24 16.33
CA LEU A 13 1.41 4.35 15.39
C LEU A 13 1.77 5.64 16.12
N ASN A 14 2.74 6.40 15.61
CA ASN A 14 3.10 7.71 16.17
C ASN A 14 2.00 8.76 15.97
N ASN A 15 1.11 8.56 15.00
CA ASN A 15 -0.08 9.34 14.71
C ASN A 15 -1.10 8.49 13.92
N PRO A 16 -2.36 8.91 13.73
CA PRO A 16 -3.39 8.09 13.09
C PRO A 16 -3.39 8.20 11.55
N ILE A 17 -2.50 9.00 10.96
CA ILE A 17 -2.55 9.34 9.54
C ILE A 17 -1.78 8.29 8.72
N MET A 18 -2.48 7.69 7.78
CA MET A 18 -1.89 6.77 6.80
C MET A 18 -2.55 6.96 5.44
N PRO A 19 -1.79 6.98 4.33
CA PRO A 19 -2.35 7.01 2.99
C PRO A 19 -3.17 5.74 2.72
N ALA A 20 -4.30 5.86 2.03
CA ALA A 20 -5.09 4.70 1.62
C ALA A 20 -4.30 3.83 0.62
N SER A 21 -4.59 2.52 0.61
CA SER A 21 -3.93 1.54 -0.26
C SER A 21 -3.84 2.03 -1.71
N GLY A 22 -2.63 2.00 -2.26
CA GLY A 22 -2.36 2.32 -3.65
C GLY A 22 -2.23 3.80 -3.99
N THR A 23 -2.61 4.72 -3.10
CA THR A 23 -2.40 6.18 -3.32
C THR A 23 -0.92 6.53 -3.33
N PHE A 24 -0.13 5.87 -2.47
CA PHE A 24 1.33 6.02 -2.38
C PHE A 24 2.09 4.86 -3.03
N GLY A 25 1.40 3.96 -3.74
CA GLY A 25 2.01 2.78 -4.35
C GLY A 25 2.66 1.89 -3.28
N PHE A 26 3.97 1.68 -3.39
CA PHE A 26 4.78 1.01 -2.37
C PHE A 26 5.71 1.99 -1.63
N GLY A 27 5.33 3.27 -1.56
CA GLY A 27 6.20 4.36 -1.10
C GLY A 27 7.09 4.93 -2.21
N ASP A 28 6.85 4.53 -3.46
CA ASP A 28 7.68 4.82 -4.65
C ASP A 28 7.01 5.78 -5.64
N THR A 29 5.82 6.31 -5.32
CA THR A 29 5.18 7.35 -6.16
C THR A 29 5.90 8.69 -6.05
N LYS A 30 5.74 9.54 -7.07
CA LYS A 30 6.28 10.92 -7.06
C LYS A 30 5.82 11.73 -5.86
N THR A 31 4.59 11.50 -5.37
CA THR A 31 4.06 12.19 -4.19
C THR A 31 4.72 11.69 -2.91
N ALA A 32 4.87 10.36 -2.76
CA ALA A 32 5.54 9.76 -1.61
C ALA A 32 7.00 10.25 -1.47
N GLN A 33 7.71 10.40 -2.60
CA GLN A 33 9.10 10.87 -2.62
C GLN A 33 9.31 12.33 -2.19
N LYS A 34 8.23 13.12 -2.04
CA LYS A 34 8.32 14.53 -1.60
C LYS A 34 8.41 14.68 -0.08
N MET A 35 8.30 13.60 0.69
CA MET A 35 8.35 13.65 2.14
C MET A 35 9.09 12.45 2.74
N ASP A 36 9.49 12.59 4.01
CA ASP A 36 9.93 11.45 4.81
C ASP A 36 8.70 10.62 5.24
N LEU A 37 8.69 9.34 4.87
CA LEU A 37 7.59 8.42 5.19
C LEU A 37 7.53 8.09 6.69
N ASN A 38 8.59 8.32 7.47
CA ASN A 38 8.57 8.17 8.93
C ASN A 38 7.61 9.15 9.63
N ASN A 39 7.16 10.20 8.93
CA ASN A 39 6.14 11.12 9.43
C ASN A 39 4.72 10.53 9.37
N LEU A 40 4.52 9.42 8.66
CA LEU A 40 3.24 8.72 8.62
C LEU A 40 3.10 7.82 9.85
N GLY A 41 1.85 7.65 10.32
CA GLY A 41 1.50 6.60 11.27
C GLY A 41 1.79 5.22 10.71
N ALA A 42 1.39 4.98 9.46
CA ALA A 42 1.71 3.78 8.71
C ALA A 42 1.70 4.05 7.20
N LEU A 43 2.31 3.15 6.43
CA LEU A 43 2.15 3.07 4.99
C LEU A 43 1.28 1.86 4.61
N VAL A 44 0.14 2.10 3.97
CA VAL A 44 -0.68 1.05 3.37
C VAL A 44 -0.23 0.82 1.94
N LEU A 45 0.37 -0.34 1.67
CA LEU A 45 0.90 -0.68 0.35
C LEU A 45 -0.23 -0.91 -0.65
N LYS A 46 0.07 -0.70 -1.94
CA LYS A 46 -0.79 -1.14 -3.05
C LYS A 46 -1.20 -2.60 -2.87
N THR A 47 -2.49 -2.87 -3.08
CA THR A 47 -3.04 -4.21 -3.00
C THR A 47 -2.27 -5.19 -3.87
N THR A 48 -1.80 -6.27 -3.24
CA THR A 48 -0.93 -7.29 -3.85
C THR A 48 -1.72 -8.56 -4.10
N THR A 49 -1.57 -9.13 -5.29
CA THR A 49 -2.20 -10.40 -5.68
C THR A 49 -1.16 -11.50 -5.82
N ARG A 50 -1.61 -12.77 -5.88
CA ARG A 50 -0.72 -13.92 -6.07
C ARG A 50 0.14 -13.80 -7.34
N LYS A 51 -0.50 -13.47 -8.46
CA LYS A 51 0.15 -13.27 -9.76
C LYS A 51 0.10 -11.80 -10.16
N PRO A 52 0.98 -11.34 -11.07
CA PRO A 52 0.90 -9.98 -11.62
C PRO A 52 -0.44 -9.71 -12.28
N LYS A 53 -0.91 -8.46 -12.21
CA LYS A 53 -2.08 -7.97 -12.91
C LYS A 53 -1.73 -6.67 -13.64
N SER A 54 -2.09 -6.60 -14.92
CA SER A 54 -1.97 -5.38 -15.74
C SER A 54 -2.99 -4.30 -15.36
N GLY A 55 -4.14 -4.71 -14.83
CA GLY A 55 -5.27 -3.82 -14.55
C GLY A 55 -6.32 -3.83 -15.65
N ASN A 56 -7.24 -2.88 -15.55
CA ASN A 56 -8.32 -2.71 -16.53
C ASN A 56 -7.84 -1.86 -17.73
N PRO A 57 -8.59 -1.86 -18.85
CA PRO A 57 -8.32 -0.94 -19.96
C PRO A 57 -8.43 0.54 -19.54
N GLU A 58 -7.72 1.40 -20.26
CA GLU A 58 -7.86 2.86 -20.11
C GLU A 58 -9.18 3.36 -20.73
N PRO A 59 -9.77 4.46 -20.23
CA PRO A 59 -9.32 5.28 -19.10
C PRO A 59 -9.64 4.64 -17.73
N GLN A 60 -8.66 4.61 -16.82
CA GLN A 60 -8.84 4.05 -15.48
C GLN A 60 -9.28 5.07 -14.40
N ILE A 61 -9.19 6.37 -14.67
CA ILE A 61 -9.44 7.44 -13.70
C ILE A 61 -10.32 8.51 -14.34
N ALA A 62 -11.37 8.93 -13.63
CA ALA A 62 -12.18 10.09 -13.96
C ALA A 62 -12.18 11.07 -12.78
N LEU A 63 -11.87 12.33 -13.06
CA LEU A 63 -11.96 13.42 -12.09
C LEU A 63 -13.41 13.93 -12.04
N LEU A 64 -13.91 14.13 -10.82
CA LEU A 64 -15.20 14.71 -10.52
C LEU A 64 -14.97 16.04 -9.80
N ASP A 65 -15.99 16.89 -9.71
CA ASP A 65 -15.87 18.20 -9.07
C ASP A 65 -15.46 18.11 -7.58
N ASP A 66 -15.86 17.02 -6.92
CA ASP A 66 -15.66 16.76 -5.49
C ASP A 66 -14.90 15.45 -5.21
N GLY A 67 -14.33 14.81 -6.24
CA GLY A 67 -13.72 13.51 -6.04
C GLY A 67 -13.08 12.86 -7.26
N VAL A 68 -12.85 11.56 -7.14
CA VAL A 68 -12.20 10.75 -8.18
C VAL A 68 -12.88 9.39 -8.24
N MET A 69 -13.33 9.01 -9.44
CA MET A 69 -13.73 7.64 -9.73
C MET A 69 -12.55 6.89 -10.35
N ASN A 70 -12.32 5.64 -9.93
CA ASN A 70 -11.26 4.81 -10.50
C ASN A 70 -11.71 3.37 -10.76
N SER A 71 -11.12 2.77 -11.79
CA SER A 71 -11.31 1.38 -12.18
C SER A 71 -9.95 0.78 -12.55
N VAL A 72 -9.00 0.75 -11.61
CA VAL A 72 -7.61 0.34 -11.89
C VAL A 72 -7.49 -1.18 -12.15
N GLY A 73 -8.39 -2.00 -11.61
CA GLY A 73 -8.34 -3.46 -11.82
C GLY A 73 -7.22 -4.18 -11.07
N LEU A 74 -6.76 -3.61 -9.95
CA LEU A 74 -5.68 -4.13 -9.11
C LEU A 74 -4.34 -4.29 -9.85
N THR A 75 -3.92 -3.33 -10.67
CA THR A 75 -2.56 -3.32 -11.26
C THR A 75 -1.49 -3.46 -10.19
N ASN A 76 -0.75 -4.57 -10.21
CA ASN A 76 0.34 -4.88 -9.28
C ASN A 76 1.26 -5.98 -9.86
N PRO A 77 2.53 -6.06 -9.43
CA PRO A 77 3.49 -6.98 -10.03
C PRO A 77 3.46 -8.40 -9.43
N GLY A 78 2.49 -8.71 -8.55
CA GLY A 78 2.39 -9.98 -7.87
C GLY A 78 3.30 -10.09 -6.63
N VAL A 79 2.91 -10.96 -5.70
CA VAL A 79 3.52 -11.04 -4.35
C VAL A 79 5.03 -11.24 -4.36
N ASN A 80 5.57 -12.09 -5.23
CA ASN A 80 7.01 -12.36 -5.26
C ASN A 80 7.85 -11.11 -5.59
N VAL A 81 7.39 -10.33 -6.57
CA VAL A 81 8.06 -9.08 -6.96
C VAL A 81 7.83 -7.99 -5.91
N VAL A 82 6.63 -7.93 -5.32
CA VAL A 82 6.35 -6.99 -4.22
C VAL A 82 7.27 -7.23 -3.04
N ILE A 83 7.45 -8.47 -2.60
CA ILE A 83 8.35 -8.78 -1.47
C ILE A 83 9.77 -8.34 -1.82
N LYS A 84 10.31 -8.87 -2.93
CA LYS A 84 11.73 -8.71 -3.28
C LYS A 84 12.10 -7.27 -3.62
N ASP A 85 11.31 -6.63 -4.49
CA ASP A 85 11.71 -5.40 -5.16
C ASP A 85 11.01 -4.16 -4.56
N LYS A 86 10.00 -4.35 -3.71
CA LYS A 86 9.24 -3.24 -3.08
C LYS A 86 9.39 -3.23 -1.57
N ILE A 87 9.03 -4.30 -0.87
CA ILE A 87 9.01 -4.34 0.60
C ILE A 87 10.43 -4.38 1.18
N LEU A 88 11.33 -5.24 0.66
CA LEU A 88 12.68 -5.34 1.20
C LEU A 88 13.46 -4.00 1.12
N PRO A 89 13.50 -3.29 -0.03
CA PRO A 89 14.16 -1.98 -0.09
C PRO A 89 13.48 -0.92 0.79
N LEU A 90 12.15 -0.94 0.86
CA LEU A 90 11.39 -0.03 1.71
C LEU A 90 11.74 -0.23 3.18
N ARG A 91 11.83 -1.48 3.65
CA ARG A 91 12.22 -1.82 5.02
C ARG A 91 13.66 -1.45 5.33
N GLN A 92 14.58 -1.57 4.38
CA GLN A 92 15.96 -1.11 4.56
C GLN A 92 16.02 0.41 4.76
N LYS A 93 15.20 1.16 4.03
CA LYS A 93 15.17 2.63 4.11
C LYS A 93 14.37 3.14 5.32
N TYR A 94 13.31 2.44 5.71
CA TYR A 94 12.39 2.79 6.78
C TYR A 94 12.16 1.59 7.72
N PRO A 95 13.13 1.26 8.58
CA PRO A 95 13.06 0.06 9.43
C PRO A 95 11.88 0.11 10.41
N ASP A 96 11.61 1.29 10.98
CA ASP A 96 10.62 1.47 12.05
C ASP A 96 9.22 1.85 11.56
N LEU A 97 9.08 2.20 10.27
CA LEU A 97 7.79 2.59 9.70
C LEU A 97 6.82 1.40 9.73
N PRO A 98 5.64 1.53 10.37
CA PRO A 98 4.62 0.50 10.27
C PRO A 98 4.13 0.38 8.82
N ILE A 99 4.11 -0.86 8.31
CA ILE A 99 3.67 -1.16 6.94
C ILE A 99 2.49 -2.10 7.02
N ILE A 100 1.41 -1.75 6.32
CA ILE A 100 0.20 -2.56 6.19
C ILE A 100 0.17 -3.14 4.78
N ALA A 101 0.25 -4.46 4.69
CA ALA A 101 0.14 -5.19 3.42
C ALA A 101 -1.34 -5.34 3.04
N SER A 102 -1.76 -4.63 1.98
CA SER A 102 -3.09 -4.84 1.39
C SER A 102 -3.07 -6.08 0.49
N VAL A 103 -3.96 -7.03 0.73
CA VAL A 103 -4.02 -8.31 0.01
C VAL A 103 -5.27 -8.37 -0.86
N GLY A 104 -5.11 -8.83 -2.10
CA GLY A 104 -6.20 -9.07 -3.04
C GLY A 104 -6.09 -10.46 -3.68
N GLY A 105 -7.22 -11.01 -4.10
CA GLY A 105 -7.29 -12.32 -4.73
C GLY A 105 -8.56 -12.49 -5.54
N ALA A 106 -8.55 -13.43 -6.49
CA ALA A 106 -9.75 -13.84 -7.23
C ALA A 106 -10.44 -15.07 -6.61
N SER A 107 -9.76 -15.74 -5.66
CA SER A 107 -10.27 -16.89 -4.94
C SER A 107 -9.77 -16.92 -3.50
N MET A 108 -10.35 -17.78 -2.66
CA MET A 108 -9.88 -17.95 -1.28
C MET A 108 -8.42 -18.41 -1.23
N GLU A 109 -8.01 -19.25 -2.17
CA GLU A 109 -6.63 -19.76 -2.27
C GLU A 109 -5.64 -18.61 -2.45
N ASP A 110 -5.99 -17.57 -3.21
CA ASP A 110 -5.13 -16.38 -3.35
C ASP A 110 -4.97 -15.65 -2.02
N TYR A 111 -6.08 -15.44 -1.29
CA TYR A 111 -6.07 -14.78 0.02
C TYR A 111 -5.34 -15.60 1.10
N VAL A 112 -5.26 -16.92 0.96
CA VAL A 112 -4.44 -17.78 1.83
C VAL A 112 -2.98 -17.78 1.39
N TYR A 113 -2.70 -17.76 0.08
CA TYR A 113 -1.35 -17.85 -0.46
C TYR A 113 -0.54 -16.58 -0.17
N VAL A 114 -1.08 -15.40 -0.48
CA VAL A 114 -0.33 -14.14 -0.40
C VAL A 114 0.24 -13.85 1.00
N PRO A 115 -0.52 -13.97 2.11
CA PRO A 115 0.00 -13.69 3.45
C PRO A 115 0.98 -14.74 4.01
N LYS A 116 1.11 -15.91 3.37
CA LYS A 116 2.00 -16.99 3.81
C LYS A 116 3.42 -16.92 3.24
N ASN A 117 3.65 -16.04 2.27
CA ASN A 117 4.96 -15.81 1.64
C ASN A 117 5.61 -14.56 2.23
#